data_AF-A0A8J7P1I5-F1
#
_entry.id   AF-A0A8J7P1I5-F1
#
_cell.length_a   1.000
_cell.length_b   1.000
_cell.length_c   1.000
_cell.angle_alpha   90.00
_cell.angle_beta   90.00
_cell.angle_gamma   90.00
#
_symmetry.space_group_name_H-M   'P 1'
#
loop_
_entity.id
_entity.type
_entity.pdbx_description
1 polymer ?
#
loop_
_entity_poly.entity_id
_entity_poly.type
_entity_poly.pdbx_seq_one_letter_code
_entity_poly.pdbx_strand_id
1 'polypeptide(L)'
;MSAMHWEARRRQAVLDRRVARMRQTQKLSVETKATEESEMRKPVKCQEPGAHTPVNEFEGLLAHCRNYGLCVADFSFLSAQNLKPAVHSKSEPSCNEKYSAKIENRYTAEDLVANFFPKKLLELDHFLKDPILNIIELKDIHSEINLSVPDPIILTNSHDGLEPQNTKKRKLEDGAGDDNCQVTGTKVFVMPGGMMKSNNKLVDLIEKVKPEIRTLIEKCNTVKMWVQLLIPRIEDGNNFGVSIQEETVAELRTVEGEAASYLDQISRYYITRAKLVSKIAKYPHVEDYRRTVTEIDEKEYISLKIIVSELRNQYVTLHDMILKNIEKIKRPRSSNAETLY
;
A
#
# COMPACT_ATOMS: atom_id res chain seq x y z
N MET A 1 40.32 26.29 34.96
CA MET A 1 40.54 25.26 33.90
C MET A 1 39.94 23.87 34.20
N SER A 2 39.58 23.50 35.43
CA SER A 2 39.18 22.11 35.76
C SER A 2 37.72 21.73 35.44
N ALA A 3 36.75 22.64 35.61
CA ALA A 3 35.31 22.32 35.45
C ALA A 3 34.88 22.09 33.99
N MET A 4 35.29 22.95 33.05
CA MET A 4 34.96 22.80 31.63
C MET A 4 35.56 21.52 31.03
N HIS A 5 36.74 21.09 31.49
CA HIS A 5 37.39 19.87 31.03
C HIS A 5 36.69 18.60 31.57
N TRP A 6 36.00 18.71 32.71
CA TRP A 6 35.18 17.63 33.26
C TRP A 6 33.84 17.50 32.52
N GLU A 7 33.19 18.62 32.21
CA GLU A 7 31.94 18.61 31.43
C GLU A 7 32.15 18.16 29.98
N ALA A 8 33.27 18.55 29.35
CA ALA A 8 33.64 18.06 28.03
C ALA A 8 33.83 16.54 28.01
N ARG A 9 34.52 15.98 29.01
CA ARG A 9 34.68 14.53 29.18
C ARG A 9 33.36 13.81 29.44
N ARG A 10 32.45 14.42 30.23
CA ARG A 10 31.12 13.87 30.49
C ARG A 10 30.26 13.85 29.22
N ARG A 11 30.31 14.90 28.39
CA ARG A 11 29.61 14.94 27.09
C ARG A 11 30.17 13.93 26.11
N GLN A 12 31.49 13.78 26.05
CA GLN A 12 32.14 12.77 25.20
C GLN A 12 31.74 11.35 25.61
N ALA A 13 31.74 11.04 26.91
CA ALA A 13 31.32 9.73 27.42
C ALA A 13 29.85 9.39 27.09
N VAL A 14 28.97 10.39 27.02
CA VAL A 14 27.57 10.20 26.59
C VAL A 14 27.49 9.92 25.09
N LEU A 15 28.28 10.63 24.28
CA LEU A 15 28.38 10.40 22.84
C LEU A 15 28.89 8.98 22.54
N ASP A 16 29.95 8.56 23.22
CA ASP A 16 30.57 7.25 23.04
C ASP A 16 29.59 6.11 23.41
N ARG A 17 28.81 6.28 24.49
CA ARG A 17 27.73 5.34 24.84
C ARG A 17 26.60 5.29 23.82
N ARG A 18 26.34 6.39 23.11
CA ARG A 18 25.32 6.45 22.04
C ARG A 18 25.83 5.77 20.77
N VAL A 19 27.09 6.00 20.41
CA VAL A 19 27.76 5.34 19.28
C VAL A 19 27.90 3.83 19.53
N ALA A 20 28.27 3.41 20.74
CA ALA A 20 28.33 2.00 21.12
C ALA A 20 26.96 1.31 21.00
N ARG A 21 25.87 1.99 21.42
CA ARG A 21 24.50 1.47 21.23
C ARG A 21 24.13 1.34 19.76
N MET A 22 24.43 2.33 18.92
CA MET A 22 24.17 2.22 17.48
C MET A 22 24.93 1.08 16.83
N ARG A 23 26.20 0.86 17.20
CA ARG A 23 26.99 -0.30 16.73
C ARG A 23 26.41 -1.63 17.18
N GLN A 24 25.92 -1.72 18.43
CA GLN A 24 25.25 -2.92 18.94
C GLN A 24 23.94 -3.20 18.18
N THR A 25 23.13 -2.17 17.92
CA THR A 25 21.88 -2.28 17.14
C THR A 25 22.16 -2.69 15.69
N GLN A 26 23.21 -2.16 15.08
CA GLN A 26 23.62 -2.53 13.73
C GLN A 26 24.14 -3.98 13.67
N LYS A 27 24.88 -4.43 14.69
CA LYS A 27 25.35 -5.82 14.81
C LYS A 27 24.18 -6.80 14.97
N LEU A 28 23.21 -6.48 15.83
CA LEU A 28 21.98 -7.27 16.00
C LEU A 28 21.14 -7.32 14.72
N SER A 29 21.11 -6.24 13.93
CA SER A 29 20.41 -6.20 12.63
C SER A 29 21.10 -7.04 11.55
N VAL A 30 22.43 -7.14 11.58
CA VAL A 30 23.18 -8.02 10.67
C VAL A 30 23.04 -9.49 11.08
N GLU A 31 23.04 -9.78 12.39
CA GLU A 31 22.83 -11.14 12.91
C GLU A 31 21.40 -11.64 12.65
N THR A 32 20.37 -10.79 12.75
CA THR A 32 18.99 -11.14 12.36
C THR A 32 18.87 -11.44 10.87
N LYS A 33 19.48 -10.62 10.00
CA LYS A 33 19.52 -10.89 8.55
C LYS A 33 20.25 -12.19 8.20
N ALA A 34 21.37 -12.48 8.88
CA ALA A 34 22.10 -13.73 8.68
C ALA A 34 21.31 -14.96 9.17
N THR A 35 20.48 -14.80 10.20
CA THR A 35 19.61 -15.87 10.72
C THR A 35 18.43 -16.13 9.77
N GLU A 36 17.86 -15.08 9.18
CA GLU A 36 16.80 -15.17 8.15
C GLU A 36 17.33 -15.79 6.84
N GLU A 37 18.55 -15.46 6.40
CA GLU A 37 19.19 -16.10 5.23
C GLU A 37 19.58 -17.57 5.48
N SER A 38 19.93 -17.91 6.72
CA SER A 38 20.24 -19.27 7.16
C SER A 38 18.98 -20.16 7.19
N GLU A 39 17.83 -19.64 7.62
CA GLU A 39 16.56 -20.37 7.58
C GLU A 39 16.04 -20.61 6.17
N MET A 40 16.34 -19.73 5.21
CA MET A 40 16.02 -19.92 3.79
C MET A 40 16.93 -20.93 3.05
N ARG A 41 18.05 -21.39 3.64
CA ARG A 41 19.00 -22.33 3.02
C ARG A 41 18.95 -23.77 3.56
N LYS A 42 17.85 -24.20 4.19
CA LYS A 42 17.69 -25.62 4.54
C LYS A 42 17.26 -26.43 3.30
N PRO A 43 17.98 -27.49 2.92
CA PRO A 43 17.61 -28.31 1.78
C PRO A 43 16.33 -29.09 2.11
N VAL A 44 15.26 -28.80 1.37
CA VAL A 44 14.05 -29.63 1.36
C VAL A 44 14.44 -30.97 0.71
N LYS A 45 14.37 -32.06 1.46
CA LYS A 45 14.48 -33.42 0.90
C LYS A 45 13.37 -33.62 -0.12
N CYS A 46 13.74 -33.68 -1.39
CA CYS A 46 12.85 -34.07 -2.47
C CYS A 46 12.61 -35.58 -2.40
N GLN A 47 11.40 -35.98 -2.02
CA GLN A 47 10.85 -37.27 -2.47
C GLN A 47 10.19 -36.98 -3.82
N GLU A 48 10.60 -37.71 -4.86
CA GLU A 48 9.94 -37.64 -6.16
C GLU A 48 8.49 -38.16 -6.06
N PRO A 49 7.54 -37.41 -6.65
CA PRO A 49 6.62 -38.10 -7.53
C PRO A 49 6.31 -37.29 -8.81
N GLY A 50 6.29 -38.02 -9.92
CA GLY A 50 5.44 -37.86 -11.12
C GLY A 50 5.03 -36.47 -11.58
N ALA A 51 5.45 -36.13 -12.80
CA ALA A 51 5.00 -35.03 -13.64
C ALA A 51 3.57 -34.51 -13.39
N HIS A 52 3.44 -33.29 -12.86
CA HIS A 52 2.21 -32.49 -12.88
C HIS A 52 2.51 -30.98 -13.01
N THR A 53 1.59 -30.30 -13.68
CA THR A 53 1.61 -28.97 -14.32
C THR A 53 1.76 -27.73 -13.40
N PRO A 54 2.19 -26.57 -13.94
CA PRO A 54 2.38 -25.33 -13.18
C PRO A 54 1.04 -24.62 -12.90
N VAL A 55 0.33 -25.05 -11.85
CA VAL A 55 -0.88 -24.37 -11.32
C VAL A 55 -0.79 -24.12 -9.80
N ASN A 56 0.20 -24.70 -9.10
CA ASN A 56 0.15 -24.81 -7.62
C ASN A 56 0.90 -23.74 -6.80
N GLU A 57 1.66 -22.82 -7.40
CA GLU A 57 2.26 -21.71 -6.64
C GLU A 57 1.26 -20.56 -6.37
N PHE A 58 0.22 -20.44 -7.19
CA PHE A 58 -0.80 -19.40 -7.05
C PHE A 58 -1.82 -19.76 -5.95
N GLU A 59 -2.10 -21.05 -5.74
CA GLU A 59 -2.99 -21.51 -4.67
C GLU A 59 -2.39 -21.32 -3.27
N GLY A 60 -1.06 -21.41 -3.12
CA GLY A 60 -0.36 -21.17 -1.84
C GLY A 60 -0.46 -19.71 -1.37
N LEU A 61 -0.35 -18.75 -2.29
CA LEU A 61 -0.54 -17.33 -2.01
C LEU A 61 -2.03 -16.98 -1.75
N LEU A 62 -2.96 -17.59 -2.49
CA LEU A 62 -4.40 -17.44 -2.25
C LEU A 62 -4.85 -18.07 -0.91
N ALA A 63 -4.19 -19.13 -0.44
CA ALA A 63 -4.42 -19.70 0.89
C ALA A 63 -3.89 -18.79 2.01
N HIS A 64 -2.78 -18.08 1.79
CA HIS A 64 -2.26 -17.09 2.73
C HIS A 64 -3.17 -15.85 2.83
N CYS A 65 -3.74 -15.38 1.72
CA CYS A 65 -4.68 -14.25 1.71
C CYS A 65 -6.04 -14.57 2.38
N ARG A 66 -6.52 -15.83 2.29
CA ARG A 66 -7.75 -16.26 2.97
C ARG A 66 -7.64 -16.27 4.50
N ASN A 67 -6.45 -16.50 5.05
CA ASN A 67 -6.22 -16.45 6.51
C ASN A 67 -6.23 -15.05 7.12
N TYR A 68 -6.22 -13.98 6.31
CA TYR A 68 -6.24 -12.58 6.77
C TYR A 68 -7.46 -11.77 6.32
N GLY A 69 -8.48 -12.39 5.72
CA GLY A 69 -9.77 -11.76 5.44
C GLY A 69 -9.74 -10.62 4.42
N LEU A 70 -8.75 -10.58 3.53
CA LEU A 70 -8.68 -9.58 2.45
C LEU A 70 -9.56 -10.02 1.27
N CYS A 71 -10.44 -9.13 0.81
CA CYS A 71 -11.31 -9.37 -0.35
C CYS A 71 -10.44 -9.50 -1.61
N VAL A 72 -10.52 -10.66 -2.29
CA VAL A 72 -9.70 -11.03 -3.45
C VAL A 72 -10.14 -10.31 -4.74
N ALA A 73 -11.12 -9.41 -4.69
CA ALA A 73 -11.69 -8.77 -5.87
C ALA A 73 -10.82 -7.63 -6.46
N ASP A 74 -9.94 -7.00 -5.67
CA ASP A 74 -9.19 -5.81 -6.11
C ASP A 74 -7.80 -6.13 -6.72
N PHE A 75 -7.27 -7.35 -6.57
CA PHE A 75 -5.92 -7.71 -7.05
C PHE A 75 -5.90 -8.35 -8.45
N SER A 76 -7.05 -8.80 -8.96
CA SER A 76 -7.12 -9.51 -10.25
C SER A 76 -6.87 -8.62 -11.46
N PHE A 77 -6.87 -7.29 -11.32
CA PHE A 77 -6.71 -6.37 -12.45
C PHE A 77 -5.27 -5.93 -12.70
N LEU A 78 -4.40 -5.91 -11.67
CA LEU A 78 -3.01 -5.45 -11.80
C LEU A 78 -2.02 -6.55 -12.23
N SER A 79 -2.38 -7.84 -12.12
CA SER A 79 -1.50 -8.96 -12.50
C SER A 79 -1.86 -9.59 -13.85
N ALA A 80 -3.04 -9.29 -14.41
CA ALA A 80 -3.55 -9.96 -15.61
C ALA A 80 -2.85 -9.57 -16.94
N GLN A 81 -1.85 -8.68 -16.92
CA GLN A 81 -1.10 -8.34 -18.13
C GLN A 81 0.14 -9.21 -18.41
N ASN A 82 0.53 -10.17 -17.56
CA ASN A 82 1.83 -10.82 -17.76
C ASN A 82 1.98 -12.32 -17.47
N LEU A 83 0.93 -13.13 -17.50
CA LEU A 83 1.09 -14.60 -17.42
C LEU A 83 0.17 -15.34 -18.39
N LYS A 84 0.63 -15.53 -19.64
CA LYS A 84 0.22 -16.68 -20.46
C LYS A 84 1.37 -17.71 -20.41
N PRO A 85 1.13 -18.97 -20.05
CA PRO A 85 2.15 -20.02 -20.14
C PRO A 85 2.55 -20.24 -21.60
N ALA A 86 3.85 -20.19 -21.86
CA ALA A 86 4.42 -20.42 -23.18
C ALA A 86 4.34 -21.92 -23.52
N VAL A 87 3.29 -22.30 -24.26
CA VAL A 87 3.35 -23.51 -25.09
C VAL A 87 4.10 -23.13 -26.37
N HIS A 88 5.26 -23.76 -26.58
CA HIS A 88 6.07 -23.63 -27.78
C HIS A 88 5.31 -24.13 -29.01
N SER A 89 4.69 -23.19 -29.72
CA SER A 89 4.75 -23.04 -31.18
C SER A 89 4.13 -21.69 -31.51
N LYS A 90 4.93 -20.63 -31.46
CA LYS A 90 4.50 -19.31 -31.95
C LYS A 90 5.43 -18.92 -33.08
N SER A 91 4.89 -18.97 -34.29
CA SER A 91 5.30 -18.09 -35.38
C SER A 91 5.51 -16.69 -34.81
N GLU A 92 6.64 -16.07 -35.11
CA GLU A 92 6.86 -14.66 -34.79
C GLU A 92 5.63 -13.85 -35.21
N PRO A 93 5.08 -12.96 -34.36
CA PRO A 93 4.01 -12.09 -34.81
C PRO A 93 4.55 -11.31 -36.00
N SER A 94 3.84 -11.43 -37.12
CA SER A 94 4.16 -10.77 -38.39
C SER A 94 4.51 -9.32 -38.11
N CYS A 95 5.56 -8.83 -38.74
CA CYS A 95 6.02 -7.43 -38.72
C CYS A 95 4.82 -6.46 -38.63
N ASN A 96 3.79 -6.69 -39.45
CA ASN A 96 2.56 -5.89 -39.53
C ASN A 96 1.79 -5.74 -38.22
N GLU A 97 1.69 -6.77 -37.38
CA GLU A 97 0.94 -6.72 -36.11
C GLU A 97 1.64 -5.81 -35.08
N LYS A 98 2.97 -5.80 -35.09
CA LYS A 98 3.79 -4.88 -34.26
C LYS A 98 3.64 -3.43 -34.70
N TYR A 99 3.53 -3.17 -36.01
CA TYR A 99 3.29 -1.82 -36.52
C TYR A 99 1.88 -1.32 -36.21
N SER A 100 0.85 -2.17 -36.33
CA SER A 100 -0.53 -1.82 -35.99
C SER A 100 -0.68 -1.42 -34.52
N ALA A 101 -0.10 -2.18 -33.58
CA ALA A 101 -0.15 -1.85 -32.16
C ALA A 101 0.58 -0.53 -31.82
N LYS A 102 1.68 -0.22 -32.53
CA LYS A 102 2.38 1.08 -32.39
C LYS A 102 1.51 2.25 -32.87
N ILE A 103 0.77 2.07 -33.95
CA ILE A 103 -0.10 3.11 -34.53
C ILE A 103 -1.31 3.35 -33.62
N GLU A 104 -1.95 2.30 -33.14
CA GLU A 104 -3.10 2.40 -32.23
C GLU A 104 -2.74 3.08 -30.90
N ASN A 105 -1.61 2.70 -30.30
CA ASN A 105 -1.12 3.30 -29.07
C ASN A 105 -0.78 4.80 -29.26
N ARG A 106 -0.31 5.18 -30.45
CA ARG A 106 -0.04 6.58 -30.78
C ARG A 106 -1.29 7.44 -30.84
N TYR A 107 -2.33 7.01 -31.56
CA TYR A 107 -3.58 7.79 -31.64
C TYR A 107 -4.24 7.93 -30.27
N THR A 108 -4.20 6.85 -29.48
CA THR A 108 -4.75 6.82 -28.13
C THR A 108 -4.00 7.79 -27.21
N ALA A 109 -2.67 7.81 -27.22
CA ALA A 109 -1.90 8.69 -26.36
C ALA A 109 -2.01 10.18 -26.73
N GLU A 110 -2.03 10.50 -28.03
CA GLU A 110 -2.20 11.88 -28.47
C GLU A 110 -3.58 12.43 -28.09
N ASP A 111 -4.65 11.62 -28.23
CA ASP A 111 -6.00 11.97 -27.76
C ASP A 111 -6.07 12.11 -26.23
N LEU A 112 -5.39 11.23 -25.49
CA LEU A 112 -5.33 11.32 -24.03
C LEU A 112 -4.74 12.66 -23.58
N VAL A 113 -3.61 13.07 -24.16
CA VAL A 113 -2.96 14.33 -23.80
C VAL A 113 -3.81 15.52 -24.25
N ALA A 114 -4.34 15.52 -25.48
CA ALA A 114 -5.06 16.67 -26.02
C ALA A 114 -6.47 16.86 -25.42
N ASN A 115 -7.20 15.77 -25.16
CA ASN A 115 -8.62 15.82 -24.82
C ASN A 115 -8.89 15.26 -23.42
N PHE A 116 -8.32 14.11 -23.06
CA PHE A 116 -8.64 13.46 -21.79
C PHE A 116 -8.07 14.21 -20.58
N PHE A 117 -6.80 14.62 -20.61
CA PHE A 117 -6.14 15.26 -19.46
C PHE A 117 -6.82 16.58 -19.07
N PRO A 118 -7.11 17.52 -20.00
CA PRO A 118 -7.84 18.74 -19.67
C PRO A 118 -9.26 18.48 -19.17
N LYS A 119 -9.97 17.51 -19.76
CA LYS A 119 -11.31 17.13 -19.30
C LYS A 119 -11.24 16.57 -17.87
N LYS A 120 -10.27 15.70 -17.59
CA LYS A 120 -10.13 15.05 -16.29
C LYS A 120 -9.74 16.02 -15.19
N LEU A 121 -8.92 17.00 -15.50
CA LEU A 121 -8.63 18.14 -14.64
C LEU A 121 -9.92 18.85 -14.17
N LEU A 122 -10.82 19.18 -15.10
CA LEU A 122 -12.09 19.85 -14.78
C LEU A 122 -13.02 18.97 -13.94
N GLU A 123 -13.07 17.66 -14.22
CA GLU A 123 -13.84 16.70 -13.43
C GLU A 123 -13.33 16.64 -11.98
N LEU A 124 -12.00 16.58 -11.79
CA LEU A 124 -11.39 16.57 -10.45
C LEU A 124 -11.57 17.91 -9.72
N ASP A 125 -11.50 19.04 -10.42
CA ASP A 125 -11.80 20.36 -9.83
C ASP A 125 -13.26 20.49 -9.39
N HIS A 126 -14.19 19.88 -10.14
CA HIS A 126 -15.58 19.80 -9.71
C HIS A 126 -15.72 18.87 -8.50
N PHE A 127 -15.06 17.71 -8.51
CA PHE A 127 -15.10 16.76 -7.40
C PHE A 127 -14.54 17.37 -6.11
N LEU A 128 -13.46 18.15 -6.17
CA LEU A 128 -12.91 18.87 -5.02
C LEU A 128 -13.89 19.87 -4.39
N LYS A 129 -14.95 20.27 -5.11
CA LYS A 129 -16.03 21.14 -4.60
C LYS A 129 -17.24 20.35 -4.10
N ASP A 130 -17.29 19.03 -4.30
CA ASP A 130 -18.36 18.16 -3.81
C ASP A 130 -18.45 18.28 -2.27
N PRO A 131 -19.66 18.43 -1.70
CA PRO A 131 -19.87 18.45 -0.26
C PRO A 131 -19.21 17.27 0.49
N ILE A 132 -19.09 16.10 -0.15
CA ILE A 132 -18.44 14.92 0.45
C ILE A 132 -16.95 15.15 0.78
N LEU A 133 -16.30 16.10 0.10
CA LEU A 133 -14.89 16.50 0.32
C LEU A 133 -14.77 17.83 1.09
N ASN A 134 -15.88 18.46 1.44
CA ASN A 134 -15.93 19.79 2.07
C ASN A 134 -16.77 19.80 3.35
N ILE A 135 -16.57 18.79 4.18
CA ILE A 135 -17.11 18.70 5.53
C ILE A 135 -16.48 19.81 6.39
N ILE A 136 -17.32 20.61 7.05
CA ILE A 136 -16.93 21.78 7.83
C ILE A 136 -16.38 21.36 9.20
N GLU A 137 -17.04 20.42 9.87
CA GLU A 137 -16.63 19.94 11.18
C GLU A 137 -16.22 18.47 11.10
N LEU A 138 -14.98 18.17 11.51
CA LEU A 138 -14.46 16.79 11.44
C LEU A 138 -15.28 15.79 12.27
N LYS A 139 -16.01 16.26 13.29
CA LYS A 139 -16.96 15.41 14.03
C LYS A 139 -18.02 14.74 13.13
N ASP A 140 -18.34 15.36 12.01
CA ASP A 140 -19.31 14.81 11.06
C ASP A 140 -18.76 13.58 10.31
N ILE A 141 -17.46 13.28 10.38
CA ILE A 141 -16.91 12.05 9.80
C ILE A 141 -16.95 10.89 10.79
N HIS A 142 -17.20 11.14 12.09
CA HIS A 142 -17.09 10.13 13.14
C HIS A 142 -18.10 9.01 12.94
N SER A 143 -17.68 7.80 13.27
CA SER A 143 -18.52 6.61 13.35
C SER A 143 -18.52 6.10 14.78
N GLU A 144 -19.70 5.96 15.38
CA GLU A 144 -19.82 5.45 16.75
C GLU A 144 -19.41 3.98 16.85
N ILE A 145 -18.65 3.66 17.90
CA ILE A 145 -18.23 2.29 18.23
C ILE A 145 -18.96 1.87 19.50
N ASN A 146 -20.11 1.23 19.33
CA ASN A 146 -20.98 0.83 20.43
C ASN A 146 -20.51 -0.50 21.03
N LEU A 147 -19.59 -0.42 21.98
CA LEU A 147 -19.17 -1.52 22.84
C LEU A 147 -19.35 -1.07 24.29
N SER A 148 -20.18 -1.77 25.06
CA SER A 148 -20.34 -1.49 26.49
C SER A 148 -19.07 -1.84 27.24
N VAL A 149 -18.64 -0.96 28.15
CA VAL A 149 -17.60 -1.29 29.12
C VAL A 149 -18.24 -2.26 30.11
N PRO A 150 -17.71 -3.50 30.28
CA PRO A 150 -18.20 -4.40 31.30
C PRO A 150 -18.02 -3.77 32.68
N ASP A 151 -19.01 -3.96 33.56
CA ASP A 151 -18.92 -3.45 34.92
C ASP A 151 -17.68 -4.01 35.62
N PRO A 152 -16.97 -3.18 36.41
CA PRO A 152 -15.86 -3.67 37.20
C PRO A 152 -16.35 -4.76 38.14
N ILE A 153 -15.66 -5.91 38.16
CA ILE A 153 -15.91 -6.94 39.16
C ILE A 153 -15.55 -6.32 40.52
N ILE A 154 -16.57 -5.95 41.29
CA ILE A 154 -16.40 -5.52 42.67
C ILE A 154 -16.01 -6.77 43.45
N LEU A 155 -14.71 -6.98 43.66
CA LEU A 155 -14.24 -7.88 44.70
C LEU A 155 -14.55 -7.20 46.04
N THR A 156 -15.75 -7.45 46.56
CA THR A 156 -16.09 -7.10 47.94
C THR A 156 -15.12 -7.85 48.86
N ASN A 157 -14.10 -7.13 49.32
CA ASN A 157 -13.31 -7.55 50.47
C ASN A 157 -14.22 -7.50 51.70
N SER A 158 -15.00 -8.55 51.90
CA SER A 158 -15.75 -8.81 53.12
C SER A 158 -15.92 -10.31 53.30
N HIS A 159 -14.84 -10.99 53.71
CA HIS A 159 -14.95 -11.87 54.87
C HIS A 159 -13.60 -11.93 55.58
N ASP A 160 -13.69 -11.62 56.86
CA ASP A 160 -12.71 -11.80 57.93
C ASP A 160 -12.06 -13.20 57.90
N GLY A 161 -10.74 -13.27 58.07
CA GLY A 161 -9.99 -14.47 58.46
C GLY A 161 -9.89 -15.66 57.48
N LEU A 162 -8.78 -15.69 56.70
CA LEU A 162 -7.79 -16.79 56.56
C LEU A 162 -7.21 -16.93 55.13
N GLU A 163 -5.97 -16.46 55.02
CA GLU A 163 -4.84 -16.78 54.10
C GLU A 163 -4.91 -16.57 52.57
N PRO A 164 -3.86 -15.96 51.96
CA PRO A 164 -3.75 -15.66 50.54
C PRO A 164 -3.02 -16.76 49.76
N GLN A 165 -3.56 -17.25 48.63
CA GLN A 165 -2.80 -18.10 47.70
C GLN A 165 -2.96 -17.72 46.22
N ASN A 166 -1.94 -16.98 45.77
CA ASN A 166 -1.07 -17.29 44.63
C ASN A 166 -1.60 -17.25 43.19
N THR A 167 -1.13 -16.21 42.50
CA THR A 167 -0.44 -16.30 41.21
C THR A 167 0.26 -17.65 40.96
N LYS A 168 -0.12 -18.42 39.92
CA LYS A 168 0.77 -19.03 38.91
C LYS A 168 0.10 -20.11 38.04
N LYS A 169 0.35 -19.99 36.73
CA LYS A 169 0.79 -21.03 35.78
C LYS A 169 0.55 -22.52 36.14
N ARG A 170 -0.14 -23.18 35.19
CA ARG A 170 0.13 -24.50 34.57
C ARG A 170 0.21 -25.71 35.51
N LYS A 171 -0.81 -26.59 35.46
CA LYS A 171 -0.60 -28.02 35.68
C LYS A 171 -1.62 -28.87 34.92
N LEU A 172 -1.09 -29.96 34.35
CA LEU A 172 -1.75 -31.11 33.75
C LEU A 172 -2.20 -32.04 34.89
N GLU A 173 -3.43 -32.57 34.87
CA GLU A 173 -3.71 -34.02 34.88
C GLU A 173 -5.21 -34.37 34.89
N ASP A 174 -5.44 -35.47 34.19
CA ASP A 174 -6.50 -36.47 34.09
C ASP A 174 -7.71 -36.49 35.05
N GLY A 175 -8.89 -36.79 34.46
CA GLY A 175 -9.83 -37.77 35.03
C GLY A 175 -11.10 -37.30 35.78
N ALA A 176 -12.22 -37.27 35.04
CA ALA A 176 -13.59 -37.71 35.40
C ALA A 176 -14.65 -36.76 36.02
N GLY A 177 -15.68 -36.46 35.19
CA GLY A 177 -17.12 -36.21 35.49
C GLY A 177 -17.48 -34.89 36.17
N ASP A 178 -18.43 -34.05 35.72
CA ASP A 178 -19.60 -34.21 34.85
C ASP A 178 -20.11 -32.81 34.40
N ASP A 179 -20.99 -32.76 33.39
CA ASP A 179 -21.74 -31.61 32.83
C ASP A 179 -21.04 -30.64 31.83
N ASN A 180 -20.58 -31.24 30.73
CA ASN A 180 -21.15 -31.05 29.38
C ASN A 180 -21.58 -29.63 28.90
N CYS A 181 -20.61 -28.79 28.53
CA CYS A 181 -20.59 -28.11 27.22
C CYS A 181 -19.19 -27.54 26.95
N GLN A 182 -18.22 -28.43 26.68
CA GLN A 182 -16.97 -27.99 26.05
C GLN A 182 -17.29 -27.63 24.60
N VAL A 183 -17.63 -26.37 24.36
CA VAL A 183 -17.65 -25.79 23.02
C VAL A 183 -16.23 -25.92 22.47
N THR A 184 -16.02 -26.93 21.63
CA THR A 184 -14.82 -27.15 20.80
C THR A 184 -14.76 -26.15 19.65
N GLY A 185 -14.93 -24.87 20.00
CA GLY A 185 -14.80 -23.74 19.09
C GLY A 185 -13.56 -22.93 19.42
N THR A 186 -13.00 -22.26 18.41
CA THR A 186 -12.04 -21.18 18.65
C THR A 186 -12.68 -20.18 19.63
N LYS A 187 -11.95 -19.75 20.67
CA LYS A 187 -12.45 -18.71 21.58
C LYS A 187 -12.67 -17.42 20.80
N VAL A 188 -13.91 -17.15 20.41
CA VAL A 188 -14.32 -15.91 19.74
C VAL A 188 -14.83 -14.94 20.82
N PHE A 189 -14.39 -13.68 20.76
CA PHE A 189 -15.00 -12.63 21.59
C PHE A 189 -16.44 -12.43 21.12
N VAL A 190 -17.39 -12.68 22.01
CA VAL A 190 -18.80 -12.36 21.76
C VAL A 190 -18.92 -10.85 21.69
N MET A 191 -19.46 -10.33 20.59
CA MET A 191 -19.81 -8.92 20.42
C MET A 191 -21.31 -8.78 20.64
N PRO A 192 -21.76 -8.33 21.83
CA PRO A 192 -23.19 -8.31 22.17
C PRO A 192 -24.02 -7.42 21.23
N GLY A 193 -23.40 -6.39 20.64
CA GLY A 193 -24.01 -5.50 19.65
C GLY A 193 -23.90 -5.95 18.19
N GLY A 194 -23.43 -7.17 17.92
CA GLY A 194 -23.24 -7.68 16.56
C GLY A 194 -21.93 -7.25 15.89
N MET A 195 -21.91 -7.30 14.55
CA MET A 195 -20.70 -7.02 13.76
C MET A 195 -20.36 -5.53 13.76
N MET A 196 -19.13 -5.19 14.16
CA MET A 196 -18.57 -3.83 14.07
C MET A 196 -18.52 -3.38 12.61
N LYS A 197 -19.14 -2.24 12.30
CA LYS A 197 -19.17 -1.69 10.94
C LYS A 197 -17.96 -0.81 10.64
N SER A 198 -17.63 -0.73 9.35
CA SER A 198 -16.70 0.27 8.83
C SER A 198 -17.33 1.66 8.91
N ASN A 199 -16.49 2.70 8.80
CA ASN A 199 -16.99 4.06 8.68
C ASN A 199 -17.58 4.29 7.28
N ASN A 200 -18.90 4.28 7.15
CA ASN A 200 -19.57 4.34 5.85
C ASN A 200 -19.24 5.62 5.07
N LYS A 201 -19.11 6.77 5.75
CA LYS A 201 -18.78 8.05 5.08
C LYS A 201 -17.41 7.98 4.39
N LEU A 202 -16.44 7.36 5.06
CA LEU A 202 -15.11 7.13 4.50
C LEU A 202 -15.14 6.06 3.41
N VAL A 203 -15.93 4.99 3.57
CA VAL A 203 -16.11 3.97 2.53
C VAL A 203 -16.67 4.60 1.25
N ASP A 204 -17.74 5.38 1.35
CA ASP A 204 -18.38 6.05 0.21
C ASP A 204 -17.39 6.99 -0.50
N LEU A 205 -16.57 7.72 0.28
CA LEU A 205 -15.54 8.59 -0.28
C LEU A 205 -14.42 7.78 -0.96
N ILE A 206 -13.95 6.70 -0.33
CA ILE A 206 -12.94 5.80 -0.89
C ILE A 206 -13.43 5.17 -2.21
N GLU A 207 -14.70 4.81 -2.31
CA GLU A 207 -15.30 4.25 -3.53
C GLU A 207 -15.34 5.25 -4.68
N LYS A 208 -15.44 6.56 -4.39
CA LYS A 208 -15.29 7.63 -5.41
C LYS A 208 -13.82 7.91 -5.76
N VAL A 209 -12.91 7.86 -4.79
CA VAL A 209 -11.48 8.23 -5.02
C VAL A 209 -10.68 7.09 -5.68
N LYS A 210 -10.91 5.82 -5.32
CA LYS A 210 -10.18 4.67 -5.88
C LYS A 210 -10.22 4.58 -7.42
N PRO A 211 -11.37 4.75 -8.11
CA PRO A 211 -11.42 4.78 -9.58
C PRO A 211 -10.55 5.88 -10.19
N GLU A 212 -10.48 7.04 -9.56
CA GLU A 212 -9.68 8.18 -10.03
C GLU A 212 -8.18 7.87 -9.99
N ILE A 213 -7.72 7.26 -8.90
CA ILE A 213 -6.33 6.78 -8.76
C ILE A 213 -6.01 5.74 -9.84
N ARG A 214 -6.87 4.71 -10.01
CA ARG A 214 -6.67 3.65 -11.01
C ARG A 214 -6.59 4.21 -12.42
N THR A 215 -7.46 5.16 -12.73
CA THR A 215 -7.50 5.82 -14.04
C THR A 215 -6.17 6.54 -14.32
N LEU A 216 -5.62 7.28 -13.36
CA LEU A 216 -4.34 7.96 -13.53
C LEU A 216 -3.20 6.97 -13.80
N ILE A 217 -3.12 5.88 -13.04
CA ILE A 217 -2.11 4.82 -13.25
C ILE A 217 -2.19 4.27 -14.68
N GLU A 218 -3.39 3.93 -15.14
CA GLU A 218 -3.61 3.39 -16.48
C GLU A 218 -3.23 4.39 -17.59
N LYS A 219 -3.60 5.67 -17.42
CA LYS A 219 -3.29 6.72 -18.41
C LYS A 219 -1.80 7.05 -18.44
N CYS A 220 -1.15 7.16 -17.29
CA CYS A 220 0.30 7.32 -17.19
C CYS A 220 1.02 6.17 -17.88
N ASN A 221 0.62 4.92 -17.64
CA ASN A 221 1.25 3.77 -18.28
C ASN A 221 1.07 3.77 -19.81
N THR A 222 -0.10 4.20 -20.31
CA THR A 222 -0.37 4.32 -21.75
C THR A 222 0.54 5.36 -22.40
N VAL A 223 0.60 6.58 -21.85
CA VAL A 223 1.45 7.66 -22.37
C VAL A 223 2.93 7.30 -22.25
N LYS A 224 3.34 6.70 -21.14
CA LYS A 224 4.71 6.21 -20.92
C LYS A 224 5.14 5.21 -21.99
N MET A 225 4.29 4.23 -22.29
CA MET A 225 4.54 3.26 -23.35
C MET A 225 4.64 3.93 -24.72
N TRP A 226 3.76 4.90 -25.01
CA TRP A 226 3.82 5.67 -26.24
C TRP A 226 5.16 6.40 -26.41
N VAL A 227 5.62 7.13 -25.40
CA VAL A 227 6.92 7.84 -25.44
C VAL A 227 8.08 6.85 -25.57
N GLN A 228 8.06 5.73 -24.82
CA GLN A 228 9.10 4.69 -24.91
C GLN A 228 9.24 4.12 -26.32
N LEU A 229 8.13 3.91 -27.03
CA LEU A 229 8.14 3.40 -28.40
C LEU A 229 8.65 4.41 -29.44
N LEU A 230 8.70 5.70 -29.09
CA LEU A 230 9.25 6.78 -29.91
C LEU A 230 10.75 7.00 -29.69
N ILE A 231 11.38 6.33 -28.72
CA ILE A 231 12.82 6.43 -28.49
C ILE A 231 13.57 5.79 -29.68
N PRO A 232 14.44 6.56 -30.38
CA PRO A 232 15.15 6.08 -31.56
C PRO A 232 16.32 5.16 -31.17
N ARG A 233 16.97 4.55 -32.18
CA ARG A 233 18.20 3.79 -31.97
C ARG A 233 19.28 4.67 -31.34
N ILE A 234 20.03 4.11 -30.39
CA ILE A 234 21.17 4.78 -29.74
C ILE A 234 22.22 5.14 -30.79
N GLU A 235 22.65 6.41 -30.77
CA GLU A 235 23.68 6.97 -31.64
C GLU A 235 24.61 7.89 -30.83
N ASP A 236 25.82 8.10 -31.33
CA ASP A 236 26.84 8.94 -30.71
C ASP A 236 26.66 10.39 -31.15
N GLY A 237 25.77 11.13 -30.48
CA GLY A 237 25.46 12.53 -30.75
C GLY A 237 23.98 12.82 -31.06
N ASN A 238 23.62 14.11 -31.03
CA ASN A 238 22.24 14.59 -31.25
C ASN A 238 21.19 13.93 -30.31
N ASN A 239 21.57 13.73 -29.04
CA ASN A 239 20.75 13.03 -28.05
C ASN A 239 19.90 13.98 -27.17
N PHE A 240 19.89 15.29 -27.45
CA PHE A 240 19.11 16.25 -26.66
C PHE A 240 17.60 15.96 -26.67
N GLY A 241 17.02 15.65 -27.83
CA GLY A 241 15.60 15.26 -27.87
C GLY A 241 15.34 13.92 -27.19
N VAL A 242 16.33 13.01 -27.21
CA VAL A 242 16.23 11.70 -26.53
C VAL A 242 16.26 11.89 -25.02
N SER A 243 17.10 12.78 -24.48
CA SER A 243 17.10 13.08 -23.04
C SER A 243 15.77 13.68 -22.56
N ILE A 244 15.11 14.50 -23.39
CA ILE A 244 13.76 15.00 -23.09
C ILE A 244 12.73 13.86 -23.04
N GLN A 245 12.82 12.87 -23.95
CA GLN A 245 11.96 11.69 -23.91
C GLN A 245 12.22 10.87 -22.63
N GLU A 246 13.48 10.66 -22.26
CA GLU A 246 13.87 9.93 -21.04
C GLU A 246 13.35 10.62 -19.78
N GLU A 247 13.47 11.94 -19.69
CA GLU A 247 12.95 12.74 -18.57
C GLU A 247 11.41 12.65 -18.49
N THR A 248 10.73 12.77 -19.63
CA THR A 248 9.27 12.63 -19.71
C THR A 248 8.80 11.24 -19.21
N VAL A 249 9.50 10.17 -19.62
CA VAL A 249 9.22 8.80 -19.18
C VAL A 249 9.52 8.61 -17.70
N ALA A 250 10.58 9.22 -17.18
CA ALA A 250 10.93 9.16 -15.77
C ALA A 250 9.85 9.82 -14.90
N GLU A 251 9.36 11.00 -15.29
CA GLU A 251 8.31 11.70 -14.56
C GLU A 251 6.98 10.93 -14.59
N LEU A 252 6.58 10.39 -15.75
CA LEU A 252 5.40 9.52 -15.86
C LEU A 252 5.48 8.30 -14.93
N ARG A 253 6.68 7.71 -14.79
CA ARG A 253 6.92 6.60 -13.87
C ARG A 253 6.83 7.02 -12.41
N THR A 254 7.33 8.20 -12.05
CA THR A 254 7.20 8.76 -10.70
C THR A 254 5.74 8.93 -10.33
N VAL A 255 4.95 9.62 -11.16
CA VAL A 255 3.51 9.85 -10.93
C VAL A 255 2.74 8.53 -10.79
N GLU A 256 3.03 7.54 -11.66
CA GLU A 256 2.41 6.22 -11.57
C GLU A 256 2.71 5.52 -10.24
N GLY A 257 3.97 5.59 -9.77
CA GLY A 257 4.38 5.00 -8.50
C GLY A 257 3.76 5.69 -7.29
N GLU A 258 3.68 7.03 -7.31
CA GLU A 258 2.99 7.80 -6.28
C GLU A 258 1.50 7.47 -6.21
N ALA A 259 0.82 7.41 -7.36
CA ALA A 259 -0.58 7.02 -7.45
C ALA A 259 -0.83 5.61 -6.91
N ALA A 260 0.04 4.64 -7.24
CA ALA A 260 -0.04 3.30 -6.69
C ALA A 260 0.08 3.28 -5.16
N SER A 261 0.95 4.11 -4.59
CA SER A 261 1.15 4.20 -3.14
C SER A 261 -0.09 4.67 -2.37
N TYR A 262 -0.97 5.44 -3.01
CA TYR A 262 -2.26 5.86 -2.42
C TYR A 262 -3.20 4.67 -2.19
N LEU A 263 -3.20 3.67 -3.09
CA LEU A 263 -4.00 2.45 -2.92
C LEU A 263 -3.51 1.63 -1.71
N ASP A 264 -2.20 1.57 -1.50
CA ASP A 264 -1.62 0.93 -0.32
C ASP A 264 -2.00 1.68 0.96
N GLN A 265 -2.06 3.02 0.91
CA GLN A 265 -2.46 3.83 2.05
C GLN A 265 -3.91 3.54 2.47
N ILE A 266 -4.84 3.50 1.50
CA ILE A 266 -6.24 3.14 1.75
C ILE A 266 -6.35 1.75 2.37
N SER A 267 -5.56 0.79 1.89
CA SER A 267 -5.53 -0.56 2.44
C SER A 267 -5.02 -0.59 3.89
N ARG A 268 -3.98 0.20 4.19
CA ARG A 268 -3.42 0.35 5.54
C ARG A 268 -4.41 0.96 6.52
N TYR A 269 -5.30 1.86 6.08
CA TYR A 269 -6.35 2.41 6.93
C TYR A 269 -7.26 1.31 7.47
N TYR A 270 -7.82 0.46 6.60
CA TYR A 270 -8.71 -0.63 7.02
C TYR A 270 -8.02 -1.59 7.99
N ILE A 271 -6.77 -1.98 7.71
CA ILE A 271 -5.99 -2.87 8.57
C ILE A 271 -5.75 -2.23 9.94
N THR A 272 -5.37 -0.95 9.97
CA THR A 272 -5.09 -0.22 11.22
C THR A 272 -6.35 -0.04 12.06
N ARG A 273 -7.46 0.36 11.43
CA ARG A 273 -8.76 0.49 12.08
C ARG A 273 -9.23 -0.84 12.64
N ALA A 274 -9.16 -1.92 11.87
CA ALA A 274 -9.55 -3.27 12.32
C ALA A 274 -8.74 -3.73 13.54
N LYS A 275 -7.43 -3.47 13.56
CA LYS A 275 -6.55 -3.76 14.70
C LYS A 275 -6.98 -2.96 15.95
N LEU A 276 -7.25 -1.67 15.82
CA LEU A 276 -7.68 -0.83 16.94
C LEU A 276 -9.07 -1.24 17.45
N VAL A 277 -10.01 -1.49 16.57
CA VAL A 277 -11.34 -2.05 16.87
C VAL A 277 -11.23 -3.34 17.67
N SER A 278 -10.31 -4.23 17.28
CA SER A 278 -10.04 -5.47 18.01
C SER A 278 -9.44 -5.22 19.40
N LYS A 279 -8.71 -4.12 19.60
CA LYS A 279 -8.19 -3.71 20.91
C LYS A 279 -9.29 -3.15 21.80
N ILE A 280 -10.23 -2.36 21.25
CA ILE A 280 -11.40 -1.88 22.01
C ILE A 280 -12.22 -3.06 22.55
N ALA A 281 -12.44 -4.10 21.73
CA ALA A 281 -13.15 -5.30 22.16
C ALA A 281 -12.42 -6.07 23.29
N LYS A 282 -11.08 -6.08 23.27
CA LYS A 282 -10.25 -6.78 24.27
C LYS A 282 -10.02 -5.97 25.55
N TYR A 283 -9.99 -4.64 25.43
CA TYR A 283 -9.66 -3.69 26.50
C TYR A 283 -10.65 -2.53 26.52
N PRO A 284 -11.94 -2.79 26.80
CA PRO A 284 -12.99 -1.77 26.70
C PRO A 284 -12.83 -0.62 27.71
N HIS A 285 -12.07 -0.82 28.78
CA HIS A 285 -11.74 0.16 29.81
C HIS A 285 -10.64 1.15 29.40
N VAL A 286 -9.94 0.91 28.28
CA VAL A 286 -8.90 1.82 27.76
C VAL A 286 -9.54 2.76 26.75
N GLU A 287 -9.90 3.96 27.19
CA GLU A 287 -10.58 4.97 26.37
C GLU A 287 -9.74 5.43 25.16
N ASP A 288 -8.41 5.49 25.32
CA ASP A 288 -7.49 5.92 24.26
C ASP A 288 -7.65 5.10 22.96
N TYR A 289 -8.06 3.83 23.04
CA TYR A 289 -8.32 3.05 21.83
C TYR A 289 -9.51 3.58 21.04
N ARG A 290 -10.57 4.06 21.71
CA ARG A 290 -11.73 4.69 21.06
C ARG A 290 -11.33 6.02 20.44
N ARG A 291 -10.62 6.85 21.21
CA ARG A 291 -10.11 8.14 20.72
C ARG A 291 -9.22 7.95 19.50
N THR A 292 -8.31 6.98 19.53
CA THR A 292 -7.41 6.70 18.41
C THR A 292 -8.18 6.29 17.14
N VAL A 293 -9.30 5.55 17.25
CA VAL A 293 -10.12 5.24 16.06
C VAL A 293 -10.70 6.50 15.44
N THR A 294 -11.22 7.42 16.27
CA THR A 294 -11.71 8.72 15.81
C THR A 294 -10.61 9.50 15.08
N GLU A 295 -9.41 9.59 15.66
CA GLU A 295 -8.27 10.32 15.07
C GLU A 295 -7.81 9.72 13.73
N ILE A 296 -7.78 8.38 13.59
CA ILE A 296 -7.40 7.77 12.31
C ILE A 296 -8.47 7.93 11.24
N ASP A 297 -9.76 7.99 11.62
CA ASP A 297 -10.84 8.25 10.68
C ASP A 297 -10.72 9.70 10.16
N GLU A 298 -10.46 10.68 11.05
CA GLU A 298 -10.28 12.09 10.66
C GLU A 298 -9.06 12.26 9.76
N LYS A 299 -7.94 11.64 10.14
CA LYS A 299 -6.72 11.61 9.33
C LYS A 299 -6.98 11.04 7.94
N GLU A 300 -7.74 9.95 7.83
CA GLU A 300 -8.02 9.32 6.54
C GLU A 300 -8.87 10.22 5.65
N TYR A 301 -9.88 10.88 6.21
CA TYR A 301 -10.67 11.87 5.47
C TYR A 301 -9.79 12.99 4.88
N ILE A 302 -8.92 13.58 5.71
CA ILE A 302 -7.98 14.61 5.26
C ILE A 302 -7.05 14.06 4.18
N SER A 303 -6.56 12.84 4.35
CA SER A 303 -5.68 12.21 3.38
C SER A 303 -6.36 11.97 2.03
N LEU A 304 -7.62 11.53 2.02
CA LEU A 304 -8.37 11.32 0.78
C LEU A 304 -8.56 12.65 0.02
N LYS A 305 -8.82 13.74 0.74
CA LYS A 305 -8.90 15.08 0.16
C LYS A 305 -7.58 15.54 -0.47
N ILE A 306 -6.46 15.28 0.21
CA ILE A 306 -5.13 15.57 -0.33
C ILE A 306 -4.89 14.74 -1.59
N ILE A 307 -5.19 13.43 -1.57
CA ILE A 307 -5.03 12.55 -2.74
C ILE A 307 -5.77 13.10 -3.96
N VAL A 308 -7.04 13.51 -3.83
CA VAL A 308 -7.78 14.08 -4.98
C VAL A 308 -7.11 15.36 -5.51
N SER A 309 -6.55 16.18 -4.63
CA SER A 309 -5.81 17.39 -5.02
C SER A 309 -4.52 17.05 -5.76
N GLU A 310 -3.78 16.04 -5.29
CA GLU A 310 -2.56 15.56 -5.93
C GLU A 310 -2.83 14.93 -7.29
N LEU A 311 -3.88 14.09 -7.42
CA LEU A 311 -4.29 13.54 -8.72
C LEU A 311 -4.53 14.65 -9.74
N ARG A 312 -5.25 15.70 -9.34
CA ARG A 312 -5.50 16.86 -10.19
C ARG A 312 -4.19 17.54 -10.58
N ASN A 313 -3.32 17.83 -9.61
CA ASN A 313 -2.04 18.50 -9.85
C ASN A 313 -1.16 17.67 -10.80
N GLN A 314 -1.11 16.35 -10.63
CA GLN A 314 -0.38 15.42 -11.48
C GLN A 314 -0.87 15.45 -12.94
N TYR A 315 -2.18 15.52 -13.18
CA TYR A 315 -2.70 15.71 -14.54
C TYR A 315 -2.24 17.03 -15.17
N VAL A 316 -2.23 18.13 -14.39
CA VAL A 316 -1.77 19.44 -14.89
C VAL A 316 -0.28 19.43 -15.23
N THR A 317 0.55 18.92 -14.33
CA THR A 317 2.01 18.92 -14.51
C THR A 317 2.40 18.03 -15.68
N LEU A 318 1.81 16.83 -15.79
CA LEU A 318 2.06 15.94 -16.93
C LEU A 318 1.57 16.56 -18.25
N HIS A 319 0.38 17.14 -18.27
CA HIS A 319 -0.15 17.80 -19.46
C HIS A 319 0.76 18.93 -19.94
N ASP A 320 1.15 19.84 -19.04
CA ASP A 320 2.01 20.98 -19.33
C ASP A 320 3.40 20.55 -19.82
N MET A 321 4.03 19.60 -19.12
CA MET A 321 5.34 19.05 -19.48
C MET A 321 5.33 18.39 -20.86
N ILE A 322 4.32 17.57 -21.17
CA ILE A 322 4.23 16.87 -22.45
C ILE A 322 3.96 17.87 -23.58
N LEU A 323 3.04 18.81 -23.37
CA LEU A 323 2.63 19.75 -24.42
C LEU A 323 3.77 20.70 -24.80
N LYS A 324 4.53 21.21 -23.82
CA LYS A 324 5.72 22.05 -24.08
C LYS A 324 6.81 21.33 -24.88
N ASN A 325 6.92 20.02 -24.70
CA ASN A 325 7.99 19.20 -25.28
C ASN A 325 7.52 18.30 -26.44
N ILE A 326 6.29 18.46 -26.90
CA ILE A 326 5.63 17.50 -27.81
C ILE A 326 6.39 17.29 -29.12
N GLU A 327 7.03 18.34 -29.66
CA GLU A 327 7.82 18.26 -30.89
C GLU A 327 9.05 17.36 -30.71
N LYS A 328 9.79 17.55 -29.61
CA LYS A 328 10.98 16.75 -29.28
C LYS A 328 10.59 15.33 -28.86
N ILE A 329 9.44 15.14 -28.22
CA ILE A 329 8.90 13.81 -27.90
C ILE A 329 8.57 13.03 -29.17
N LYS A 330 7.93 13.65 -30.17
CA LYS A 330 7.58 12.97 -31.43
C LYS A 330 8.77 12.82 -32.38
N ARG A 331 9.68 13.81 -32.41
CA ARG A 331 10.84 13.86 -33.32
C ARG A 331 12.08 14.34 -32.54
N PRO A 332 12.75 13.43 -31.80
CA PRO A 332 13.86 13.78 -30.93
C PRO A 332 15.12 14.23 -31.70
N ARG A 333 15.27 13.79 -32.96
CA ARG A 333 16.36 14.20 -33.85
C ARG A 333 15.80 15.06 -34.99
N SER A 334 16.39 16.23 -35.19
CA SER A 334 16.23 16.99 -36.44
C SER A 334 16.82 16.17 -37.58
N SER A 335 16.13 16.12 -38.72
CA SER A 335 16.66 15.42 -39.89
C SER A 335 17.89 16.18 -40.37
N ASN A 336 19.06 15.53 -40.38
CA ASN A 336 20.29 16.09 -40.95
C ASN A 336 20.22 16.28 -42.49
N ALA A 337 19.04 16.13 -43.10
CA ALA A 337 18.83 16.27 -44.53
C ALA A 337 18.82 17.73 -45.03
N GLU A 338 18.67 18.72 -44.13
CA GLU A 338 18.67 20.14 -44.51
C GLU A 338 20.07 20.77 -44.61
N THR A 339 21.13 20.08 -44.17
CA THR A 339 22.51 20.61 -44.20
C THR A 339 23.32 20.19 -45.43
N LEU A 340 22.67 19.62 -46.47
CA LEU A 340 23.32 19.05 -47.66
C LEU A 340 22.86 19.64 -49.01
N TYR A 341 22.28 20.84 -49.03
CA TYR A 341 21.93 21.54 -50.26
C TYR A 341 22.49 22.96 -50.35
#